data_AF-A0A540X4E9-F1
#
_entry.id   AF-A0A540X4E9-F1
#
_cell.length_a   1.000
_cell.length_b   1.000
_cell.length_c   1.000
_cell.angle_alpha   90.00
_cell.angle_beta   90.00
_cell.angle_gamma   90.00
#
_symmetry.space_group_name_H-M   'P 1'
#
loop_
_entity.id
_entity.type
_entity.pdbx_description
1 polymer ?
#
loop_
_entity_poly.entity_id
_entity_poly.type
_entity_poly.pdbx_seq_one_letter_code
_entity_poly.pdbx_strand_id
1 'polypeptide(L)'
;MSAPAMHRKPLGTRRALHKRVALDGADYDICRPTLGEKMDVLSASRDAKEMGDNRHPVDEAAGMMMMARIAVACLYFPGTATRVFTEADVAAVKNEPWLEEVQGELASAFAGPTLESAKGNSETTPS
;
A
#
# COMPACT_ATOMS: atom_id res chain seq x y z
N MET A 1 26.76 26.82 -18.01
CA MET A 1 25.64 25.86 -18.11
C MET A 1 25.31 25.40 -16.70
N SER A 2 24.17 25.81 -16.15
CA SER A 2 23.73 25.36 -14.82
C SER A 2 23.12 23.97 -14.94
N ALA A 3 23.65 23.00 -14.20
CA ALA A 3 23.05 21.67 -14.11
C ALA A 3 21.60 21.78 -13.60
N PRO A 4 20.65 20.98 -14.11
CA PRO A 4 19.31 20.97 -13.57
C PRO A 4 19.37 20.54 -12.10
N ALA A 5 18.86 21.39 -11.21
CA ALA A 5 18.71 21.04 -9.81
C ALA A 5 17.77 19.82 -9.74
N MET A 6 18.33 18.63 -9.57
CA MET A 6 17.57 17.44 -9.19
C MET A 6 16.96 17.72 -7.83
N HIS A 7 15.71 18.17 -7.84
CA HIS A 7 14.92 18.34 -6.63
C HIS A 7 14.74 16.93 -6.03
N ARG A 8 15.60 16.56 -5.07
CA ARG A 8 15.38 15.35 -4.27
C ARG A 8 14.04 15.53 -3.57
N LYS A 9 13.14 14.56 -3.71
CA LYS A 9 11.90 14.53 -2.94
C LYS A 9 12.30 14.56 -1.44
N PRO A 10 11.85 15.54 -0.64
CA PRO A 10 12.22 15.59 0.76
C PRO A 10 11.81 14.28 1.46
N LEU A 11 12.67 13.82 2.37
CA LEU A 11 12.31 12.76 3.31
C LEU A 11 11.05 13.18 4.07
N GLY A 12 10.13 12.25 4.30
CA GLY A 12 8.86 12.55 4.97
C GLY A 12 7.80 13.20 4.08
N THR A 13 7.97 13.23 2.76
CA THR A 13 6.88 13.64 1.86
C THR A 13 5.74 12.64 1.85
N ARG A 14 4.50 13.17 1.83
CA ARG A 14 3.27 12.41 1.71
C ARG A 14 3.34 11.46 0.50
N ARG A 15 2.85 10.24 0.71
CA ARG A 15 2.72 9.22 -0.33
C ARG A 15 1.60 9.60 -1.30
N ALA A 16 1.66 9.05 -2.52
CA ALA A 16 0.63 9.33 -3.51
C ALA A 16 -0.71 8.74 -3.02
N LEU A 17 -1.73 9.58 -2.90
CA LEU A 17 -3.07 9.14 -2.49
C LEU A 17 -3.62 8.17 -3.54
N HIS A 18 -4.08 7.00 -3.10
CA HIS A 18 -4.86 6.07 -3.91
C HIS A 18 -6.35 6.34 -3.73
N LYS A 19 -6.83 6.34 -2.47
CA LYS A 19 -8.23 6.57 -2.14
C LYS A 19 -8.38 7.02 -0.69
N ARG A 20 -9.41 7.82 -0.39
CA ARG A 20 -9.87 8.08 0.97
C ARG A 20 -11.00 7.11 1.31
N VAL A 21 -10.94 6.49 2.48
CA VAL A 21 -11.92 5.52 2.98
C VAL A 21 -12.38 5.93 4.37
N ALA A 22 -13.63 5.60 4.71
CA ALA A 22 -14.14 5.73 6.06
C ALA A 22 -14.05 4.36 6.75
N LEU A 23 -13.33 4.28 7.87
CA LEU A 23 -13.22 3.09 8.71
C LEU A 23 -13.74 3.46 10.10
N ASP A 24 -14.74 2.74 10.61
CA ASP A 24 -15.38 3.00 11.91
C ASP A 24 -15.78 4.47 12.15
N GLY A 25 -16.26 5.14 11.10
CA GLY A 25 -16.71 6.53 11.16
C GLY A 25 -15.59 7.58 11.13
N ALA A 26 -14.33 7.18 10.93
CA ALA A 26 -13.20 8.08 10.74
C ALA A 26 -12.60 7.94 9.33
N ASP A 27 -12.16 9.07 8.76
CA ASP A 27 -11.51 9.09 7.46
C ASP A 27 -10.04 8.67 7.54
N TYR A 28 -9.60 7.86 6.58
CA TYR A 28 -8.21 7.47 6.40
C TYR A 28 -7.80 7.52 4.93
N ASP A 29 -6.53 7.79 4.68
CA ASP A 29 -5.98 7.80 3.33
C ASP A 29 -5.26 6.47 3.05
N ILE A 30 -5.76 5.72 2.07
CA ILE A 30 -4.99 4.66 1.42
C ILE A 30 -4.05 5.32 0.43
N CYS A 31 -2.74 5.18 0.65
CA CYS A 31 -1.70 5.72 -0.19
C CYS A 31 -0.87 4.61 -0.83
N ARG A 32 -0.32 4.88 -2.01
CA ARG A 32 0.57 3.95 -2.71
C ARG A 32 1.92 3.87 -2.00
N PRO A 33 2.35 2.66 -1.57
CA PRO A 33 3.67 2.48 -1.00
C PRO A 33 4.73 2.57 -2.11
N THR A 34 5.92 2.98 -1.70
CA THR A 34 7.14 2.97 -2.51
C THR A 34 7.59 1.54 -2.80
N LEU A 35 8.47 1.37 -3.79
CA LEU A 35 9.02 0.05 -4.10
C LEU A 35 9.77 -0.58 -2.91
N GLY A 36 10.50 0.23 -2.12
CA GLY A 36 11.18 -0.25 -0.91
C GLY A 36 10.20 -0.83 0.10
N GLU A 37 9.15 -0.07 0.44
CA GLU A 37 8.10 -0.52 1.37
C GLU A 37 7.40 -1.79 0.89
N LYS A 38 7.21 -1.96 -0.43
CA LYS A 38 6.69 -3.22 -1.00
C LYS A 38 7.65 -4.38 -0.79
N MET A 39 8.95 -4.15 -0.99
CA MET A 39 9.97 -5.19 -0.76
C MET A 39 10.06 -5.57 0.71
N ASP A 40 9.93 -4.61 1.63
CA ASP A 40 9.93 -4.86 3.07
C ASP A 40 8.75 -5.75 3.48
N VAL A 41 7.55 -5.47 2.97
CA VAL A 41 6.35 -6.32 3.19
C VAL A 41 6.56 -7.75 2.68
N LEU A 42 7.13 -7.91 1.48
CA LEU A 42 7.42 -9.22 0.88
C LEU A 42 8.53 -9.96 1.64
N SER A 43 9.55 -9.25 2.12
CA SER A 43 10.63 -9.84 2.94
C SER A 43 10.07 -10.33 4.26
N ALA A 44 9.32 -9.49 4.98
CA ALA A 44 8.72 -9.86 6.26
C ALA A 44 7.79 -11.08 6.14
N SER A 45 7.03 -11.20 5.05
CA SER A 45 6.17 -12.37 4.79
C SER A 45 6.99 -13.63 4.50
N ARG A 46 8.15 -13.48 3.83
CA ARG A 46 9.07 -14.60 3.59
C ARG A 46 9.74 -15.06 4.89
N ASP A 47 10.20 -14.12 5.70
CA ASP A 47 10.90 -14.40 6.96
C ASP A 47 9.96 -15.06 7.97
N ALA A 48 8.66 -14.72 7.91
CA ALA A 48 7.59 -15.38 8.66
C ALA A 48 7.19 -16.77 8.09
N LYS A 49 7.80 -17.23 6.98
CA LYS A 49 7.46 -18.47 6.26
C LYS A 49 6.02 -18.52 5.76
N GLU A 50 5.45 -17.37 5.47
CA GLU A 50 4.07 -17.23 5.01
C GLU A 50 3.97 -17.26 3.47
N MET A 51 5.09 -17.30 2.76
CA MET A 51 5.12 -17.43 1.30
C MET A 51 5.66 -18.78 0.86
N GLY A 52 4.94 -19.43 -0.06
CA GLY A 52 5.40 -20.64 -0.75
C GLY A 52 6.31 -20.33 -1.93
N ASP A 53 6.70 -21.39 -2.65
CA ASP A 53 7.71 -21.35 -3.71
C ASP A 53 7.36 -20.41 -4.89
N ASN A 54 6.07 -20.16 -5.10
CA ASN A 54 5.56 -19.28 -6.16
C ASN A 54 5.27 -17.84 -5.68
N ARG A 55 5.75 -17.44 -4.49
CA ARG A 55 5.42 -16.15 -3.83
C ARG A 55 3.93 -15.96 -3.54
N HIS A 56 3.18 -17.06 -3.49
CA HIS A 56 1.81 -17.07 -3.01
C HIS A 56 1.77 -17.37 -1.51
N PRO A 57 0.75 -16.89 -0.78
CA PRO A 57 0.54 -17.30 0.60
C PRO A 57 0.45 -18.83 0.72
N VAL A 58 1.01 -19.39 1.79
CA VAL A 58 0.99 -20.84 2.05
C VAL A 58 -0.40 -21.36 2.48
N ASP A 59 -1.21 -20.48 3.08
CA ASP A 59 -2.59 -20.72 3.49
C ASP A 59 -3.37 -19.40 3.57
N GLU A 60 -4.65 -19.48 3.95
CA GLU A 60 -5.53 -18.30 4.11
C GLU A 60 -5.05 -17.37 5.22
N ALA A 61 -4.51 -17.92 6.32
CA ALA A 61 -4.02 -17.13 7.44
C ALA A 61 -2.81 -16.26 7.04
N ALA A 62 -1.90 -16.82 6.25
CA ALA A 62 -0.80 -16.14 5.59
C ALA A 62 -1.29 -15.08 4.60
N GLY A 63 -2.37 -15.36 3.87
CA GLY A 63 -3.01 -14.38 2.98
C GLY A 63 -3.50 -13.15 3.75
N MET A 64 -4.16 -13.36 4.88
CA MET A 64 -4.62 -12.27 5.75
C MET A 64 -3.46 -11.51 6.41
N MET A 65 -2.39 -12.21 6.81
CA MET A 65 -1.18 -11.56 7.32
C MET A 65 -0.52 -10.66 6.26
N MET A 66 -0.48 -11.09 5.00
CA MET A 66 -0.02 -10.25 3.90
C MET A 66 -0.90 -9.00 3.75
N MET A 67 -2.23 -9.15 3.76
CA MET A 67 -3.14 -8.01 3.68
C MET A 67 -3.00 -7.04 4.85
N ALA A 68 -2.78 -7.53 6.07
CA ALA A 68 -2.49 -6.70 7.23
C ALA A 68 -1.19 -5.91 7.06
N ARG A 69 -0.11 -6.54 6.58
CA ARG A 69 1.15 -5.83 6.28
C ARG A 69 0.96 -4.76 5.19
N ILE A 70 0.15 -5.05 4.17
CA ILE A 70 -0.20 -4.08 3.14
C ILE A 70 -0.97 -2.90 3.75
N ALA A 71 -1.95 -3.16 4.62
CA ALA A 71 -2.70 -2.12 5.30
C ALA A 71 -1.79 -1.19 6.12
N VAL A 72 -0.87 -1.75 6.90
CA VAL A 72 0.13 -1.00 7.68
C VAL A 72 1.01 -0.12 6.79
N ALA A 73 1.39 -0.60 5.60
CA ALA A 73 2.20 0.16 4.66
C ALA A 73 1.41 1.27 3.92
N CYS A 74 0.10 1.09 3.76
CA CYS A 74 -0.73 1.92 2.89
C CYS A 74 -1.62 2.91 3.64
N LEU A 75 -1.95 2.72 4.92
CA LEU A 75 -2.87 3.60 5.65
C LEU A 75 -2.16 4.77 6.33
N TYR A 76 -2.65 5.98 6.04
CA TYR A 76 -2.14 7.24 6.57
C TYR A 76 -3.27 8.09 7.16
N PHE A 77 -2.94 8.91 8.15
CA PHE A 77 -3.87 9.94 8.62
C PHE A 77 -4.15 10.94 7.49
N PRO A 78 -5.42 11.38 7.31
CA PRO A 78 -5.83 12.23 6.20
C PRO A 78 -4.95 13.45 5.96
N GLY A 79 -4.43 13.60 4.75
CA GLY A 79 -3.64 14.78 4.37
C GLY A 79 -2.21 14.81 4.91
N THR A 80 -1.79 13.82 5.70
CA THR A 80 -0.49 13.81 6.37
C THR A 80 0.51 12.85 5.70
N ALA A 81 1.75 12.83 6.20
CA ALA A 81 2.74 11.78 5.91
C ALA A 81 2.86 10.74 7.04
N THR A 82 1.93 10.76 7.99
CA THR A 82 1.97 9.91 9.19
C THR A 82 1.16 8.64 8.95
N ARG A 83 1.80 7.48 9.12
CA ARG A 83 1.12 6.18 9.05
C ARG A 83 0.19 6.01 10.25
N VAL A 84 -0.94 5.34 10.03
CA VAL A 84 -1.89 4.98 11.09
C VAL A 84 -1.29 3.90 11.99
N PHE A 85 -0.56 2.96 11.38
CA PHE A 85 -0.02 1.78 12.04
C PHE A 85 1.49 1.66 11.88
N THR A 86 2.06 0.83 12.75
CA THR A 86 3.44 0.37 12.72
C THR A 86 3.48 -1.13 12.45
N GLU A 87 4.68 -1.66 12.21
CA GLU A 87 4.87 -3.10 11.99
C GLU A 87 4.45 -3.96 13.19
N ALA A 88 4.50 -3.41 14.40
CA ALA A 88 4.05 -4.10 15.61
C ALA A 88 2.54 -4.39 15.61
N ASP A 89 1.77 -3.61 14.84
CA ASP A 89 0.31 -3.67 14.83
C ASP A 89 -0.24 -4.73 13.85
N VAL A 90 0.62 -5.34 13.00
CA VAL A 90 0.20 -6.27 11.93
C VAL A 90 -0.70 -7.39 12.45
N ALA A 91 -0.35 -8.01 13.59
CA ALA A 91 -1.12 -9.10 14.15
C ALA A 91 -2.51 -8.66 14.65
N ALA A 92 -2.63 -7.43 15.15
CA ALA A 92 -3.91 -6.86 15.55
C ALA A 92 -4.76 -6.50 14.32
N VAL A 93 -4.16 -5.78 13.36
CA VAL A 93 -4.81 -5.36 12.11
C VAL A 93 -5.41 -6.54 11.35
N LYS A 94 -4.75 -7.71 11.37
CA LYS A 94 -5.27 -8.93 10.72
C LYS A 94 -6.68 -9.33 11.19
N ASN A 95 -7.01 -9.04 12.44
CA ASN A 95 -8.27 -9.47 13.05
C ASN A 95 -9.36 -8.38 12.99
N GLU A 96 -9.06 -7.25 12.35
CA GLU A 96 -10.01 -6.14 12.26
C GLU A 96 -11.05 -6.37 11.15
N PRO A 97 -12.35 -6.17 11.42
CA PRO A 97 -13.42 -6.42 10.44
C PRO A 97 -13.32 -5.55 9.19
N TRP A 98 -12.90 -4.29 9.35
CA TRP A 98 -12.81 -3.33 8.25
C TRP A 98 -11.78 -3.74 7.19
N LEU A 99 -10.85 -4.64 7.51
CA LEU A 99 -9.81 -5.08 6.58
C LEU A 99 -10.43 -5.77 5.35
N GLU A 100 -11.49 -6.56 5.55
CA GLU A 100 -12.21 -7.24 4.48
C GLU A 100 -12.94 -6.26 3.56
N GLU A 101 -13.42 -5.15 4.10
CA GLU A 101 -14.16 -4.11 3.36
C GLU A 101 -13.27 -3.35 2.38
N VAL A 102 -11.99 -3.15 2.73
CA VAL A 102 -11.05 -2.34 1.94
C VAL A 102 -9.92 -3.12 1.29
N GLN A 103 -9.89 -4.45 1.42
CA GLN A 103 -8.82 -5.30 0.87
C GLN A 103 -8.55 -5.07 -0.62
N GLY A 104 -9.59 -4.83 -1.43
CA GLY A 104 -9.44 -4.59 -2.87
C GLY A 104 -8.72 -3.27 -3.18
N GLU A 105 -8.99 -2.24 -2.39
CA GLU A 105 -8.34 -0.92 -2.51
C GLU A 105 -6.89 -0.99 -2.02
N LEU A 106 -6.65 -1.69 -0.92
CA LEU A 106 -5.31 -1.96 -0.40
C LEU A 106 -4.46 -2.74 -1.41
N ALA A 107 -5.00 -3.83 -1.97
CA ALA A 107 -4.33 -4.63 -2.98
C ALA A 107 -4.03 -3.80 -4.25
N SER A 108 -4.98 -2.97 -4.69
CA SER A 108 -4.80 -2.08 -5.84
C SER A 108 -3.73 -1.01 -5.60
N ALA A 109 -3.73 -0.39 -4.41
CA ALA A 109 -2.71 0.58 -4.02
C ALA A 109 -1.32 -0.06 -3.97
N PHE A 110 -1.24 -1.30 -3.46
CA PHE A 110 0.00 -2.05 -3.33
C PHE A 110 0.53 -2.59 -4.65
N ALA A 111 -0.32 -3.12 -5.54
CA ALA A 111 0.09 -3.57 -6.87
C ALA A 111 0.58 -2.38 -7.72
N GLY A 112 -0.10 -1.23 -7.61
CA GLY A 112 0.09 -0.09 -8.51
C GLY A 112 -0.77 -0.20 -9.77
N PRO A 113 -0.68 0.76 -10.70
CA PRO A 113 -1.50 0.74 -11.91
C PRO A 113 -1.23 -0.50 -12.74
N THR A 114 -2.28 -1.21 -13.14
CA THR A 114 -2.18 -2.31 -14.10
C THR A 114 -1.94 -1.75 -15.51
N LEU A 115 -1.40 -2.57 -16.41
CA LEU A 115 -1.21 -2.19 -17.82
C LEU A 115 -2.53 -1.78 -18.51
N GLU A 116 -3.67 -2.32 -18.07
CA GLU A 116 -4.99 -1.92 -18.55
C GLU A 116 -5.41 -0.54 -18.04
N SER A 117 -5.19 -0.24 -16.75
CA SER A 117 -5.48 1.09 -16.18
C SER A 117 -4.61 2.20 -16.78
N ALA A 118 -3.40 1.88 -17.26
CA ALA A 118 -2.51 2.83 -17.91
C ALA A 118 -2.93 3.16 -19.36
N LYS A 119 -3.63 2.25 -20.04
CA LYS A 119 -4.10 2.46 -21.43
C LYS A 119 -5.28 3.43 -21.51
N GLY A 120 -6.24 3.33 -20.58
CA GLY A 120 -7.42 4.21 -20.57
C GLY A 120 -7.11 5.70 -20.41
N ASN A 121 -6.01 6.06 -19.73
CA ASN A 121 -5.60 7.46 -19.53
C ASN A 121 -4.83 8.05 -20.72
N SER A 122 -4.47 7.25 -21.73
CA SER A 122 -3.76 7.74 -22.93
C SER A 122 -4.72 8.14 -24.06
N GLU A 123 -5.98 7.74 -24.01
CA GLU A 123 -6.97 7.99 -25.08
C GLU A 123 -7.66 9.36 -24.99
N THR A 124 -7.41 10.16 -23.95
CA THR A 124 -8.06 11.48 -23.76
C THR A 124 -7.14 12.67 -24.09
N THR A 125 -6.12 12.51 -24.93
CA THR A 125 -5.35 13.67 -25.43
C THR A 125 -6.02 14.14 -26.73
N PRO A 126 -6.73 15.29 -26.76
CA PRO A 126 -7.23 15.84 -28.02
C PRO A 126 -6.03 16.44 -28.78
N SER A 127 -5.84 16.01 -30.02
CA SER A 127 -4.92 16.64 -30.98
C SER A 127 -5.38 18.03 -31.38
#